data_AF-A0A7L4NYZ0-F1
#
_entry.id   AF-A0A7L4NYZ0-F1
#
_cell.length_a   1.000
_cell.length_b   1.000
_cell.length_c   1.000
_cell.angle_alpha   90.00
_cell.angle_beta   90.00
_cell.angle_gamma   90.00
#
_symmetry.space_group_name_H-M   'P 1'
#
loop_
_entity.id
_entity.type
_entity.pdbx_description
1 polymer ?
#
loop_
_entity_poly.entity_id
_entity_poly.type
_entity_poly.pdbx_seq_one_letter_code
_entity_poly.pdbx_strand_id
1 'polypeptide(L)'
;MAVDFFKEMGVKEPPSRLFVGGIHGKEGESTIHAIMSAENLHLSGGSLVLSNFSPSPYLSTLNPLYYMSLAGGKLLDLIRKYQPQIYLELHCYHPDKKLKLTGKNRKELFGVPSLVELENGVLIGSTSPLIRSVFFDLYDFPFILEIPCQPSPESLEVAKKMMEIASKSNNRSQIMEKLSQVYPLQVKILSDYFKEYSTNFYPAFFELKKKVQLRDLKNYRDLEELVNEVVSRGSFNLNPAQIKQLTQAYLIFREHG
;
A
#
# COMPACT_ATOMS: atom_id res chain seq x y z
N MET A 1 10.35 -24.61 -4.12
CA MET A 1 9.92 -23.61 -5.12
C MET A 1 10.85 -22.43 -5.02
N ALA A 2 11.20 -21.78 -6.13
CA ALA A 2 11.93 -20.52 -6.07
C ALA A 2 11.04 -19.47 -5.39
N VAL A 3 11.57 -18.80 -4.37
CA VAL A 3 10.85 -17.72 -3.66
C VAL A 3 10.81 -16.47 -4.53
N ASP A 4 11.80 -16.29 -5.41
CA ASP A 4 11.76 -15.26 -6.43
C ASP A 4 10.82 -15.67 -7.58
N PHE A 5 9.90 -14.78 -7.94
CA PHE A 5 8.95 -15.01 -9.02
C PHE A 5 8.65 -13.70 -9.73
N PHE A 6 8.52 -13.77 -11.05
CA PHE A 6 8.12 -12.63 -11.87
C PHE A 6 7.34 -13.10 -13.10
N LYS A 7 6.20 -12.46 -13.36
CA LYS A 7 5.39 -12.73 -14.57
C LYS A 7 4.65 -11.47 -15.02
N GLU A 8 4.64 -11.21 -16.31
CA GLU A 8 3.76 -10.22 -16.95
C GLU A 8 2.65 -10.95 -17.72
N MET A 9 1.43 -10.42 -17.66
CA MET A 9 0.25 -10.98 -18.32
C MET A 9 -0.61 -9.86 -18.91
N GLY A 10 -1.40 -10.18 -19.94
CA GLY A 10 -2.31 -9.25 -20.59
C GLY A 10 -1.65 -8.35 -21.63
N VAL A 11 -2.33 -7.27 -22.00
CA VAL A 11 -1.87 -6.27 -22.97
C VAL A 11 -1.43 -5.03 -22.21
N LYS A 12 -0.36 -4.35 -22.64
CA LYS A 12 0.17 -3.13 -22.00
C LYS A 12 -0.74 -1.91 -22.23
N GLU A 13 -1.96 -2.00 -21.73
CA GLU A 13 -3.00 -0.98 -21.75
C GLU A 13 -3.63 -0.85 -20.36
N PRO A 14 -4.31 0.28 -20.07
CA PRO A 14 -5.05 0.42 -18.84
C PRO A 14 -6.20 -0.62 -18.67
N PRO A 15 -6.49 -1.05 -17.44
CA PRO A 15 -5.74 -0.71 -16.24
C PRO A 15 -4.42 -1.48 -16.13
N SER A 16 -3.39 -0.81 -15.63
CA SER A 16 -2.15 -1.47 -15.22
C SER A 16 -2.28 -1.97 -13.79
N ARG A 17 -1.89 -3.23 -13.55
CA ARG A 17 -1.95 -3.87 -12.23
C ARG A 17 -0.61 -4.43 -11.81
N LEU A 18 -0.26 -4.30 -10.54
CA LEU A 18 0.95 -4.88 -9.95
C LEU A 18 0.60 -5.56 -8.63
N PHE A 19 0.76 -6.88 -8.57
CA PHE A 19 0.70 -7.64 -7.32
C PHE A 19 2.10 -8.07 -6.93
N VAL A 20 2.54 -7.67 -5.74
CA VAL A 20 3.90 -7.91 -5.26
C VAL A 20 3.85 -8.57 -3.89
N GLY A 21 4.65 -9.62 -3.69
CA GLY A 21 4.86 -10.27 -2.39
C GLY A 21 6.33 -10.28 -1.97
N GLY A 22 6.58 -10.67 -0.73
CA GLY A 22 7.93 -10.88 -0.21
C GLY A 22 8.76 -9.61 0.00
N ILE A 23 8.10 -8.47 0.15
CA ILE A 23 8.77 -7.17 0.09
C ILE A 23 9.74 -6.90 1.26
N HIS A 24 9.65 -7.67 2.34
CA HIS A 24 10.62 -7.64 3.45
C HIS A 24 10.66 -8.94 4.27
N GLY A 25 11.77 -9.13 4.99
CA GLY A 25 11.94 -10.27 5.88
C GLY A 25 11.96 -11.59 5.11
N LYS A 26 11.28 -12.61 5.66
CA LYS A 26 11.09 -13.93 5.02
C LYS A 26 9.67 -14.10 4.48
N GLU A 27 8.89 -13.03 4.39
CA GLU A 27 7.47 -13.10 4.04
C GLU A 27 7.24 -13.70 2.65
N GLY A 28 8.24 -13.59 1.76
CA GLY A 28 8.24 -14.19 0.43
C GLY A 28 7.97 -15.69 0.43
N GLU A 29 8.37 -16.41 1.48
CA GLU A 29 8.13 -17.84 1.64
C GLU A 29 6.63 -18.16 1.82
N SER A 30 5.84 -17.21 2.33
CA SER A 30 4.38 -17.35 2.49
C SER A 30 3.62 -16.72 1.34
N THR A 31 3.99 -15.51 0.91
CA THR A 31 3.28 -14.75 -0.12
C THR A 31 3.39 -15.37 -1.51
N ILE A 32 4.44 -16.15 -1.78
CA ILE A 32 4.61 -16.86 -3.05
C ILE A 32 3.41 -17.76 -3.37
N HIS A 33 2.80 -18.39 -2.36
CA HIS A 33 1.64 -19.27 -2.54
C HIS A 33 0.42 -18.50 -3.08
N ALA A 34 0.19 -17.29 -2.57
CA ALA A 34 -0.85 -16.41 -3.08
C ALA A 34 -0.50 -15.89 -4.48
N ILE A 35 0.73 -15.39 -4.69
CA ILE A 35 1.18 -14.85 -5.99
C ILE A 35 1.07 -15.89 -7.10
N MET A 36 1.50 -17.14 -6.87
CA MET A 36 1.39 -18.21 -7.85
C MET A 36 -0.07 -18.60 -8.12
N SER A 37 -0.97 -18.51 -7.13
CA SER A 37 -2.40 -18.75 -7.35
C SER A 37 -3.03 -17.74 -8.32
N ALA A 38 -2.42 -16.56 -8.46
CA ALA A 38 -2.85 -15.50 -9.38
C ALA A 38 -2.37 -15.72 -10.82
N GLU A 39 -1.48 -16.68 -11.07
CA GLU A 39 -0.82 -16.89 -12.37
C GLU A 39 -1.78 -17.19 -13.53
N ASN A 40 -2.93 -17.80 -13.22
CA ASN A 40 -3.93 -18.23 -14.19
C ASN A 40 -5.23 -17.42 -14.09
N LEU A 41 -5.19 -16.25 -13.44
CA LEU A 41 -6.36 -15.38 -13.37
C LEU A 41 -6.69 -14.80 -14.73
N HIS A 42 -7.99 -14.75 -15.02
CA HIS A 42 -8.50 -14.13 -16.23
C HIS A 42 -8.60 -12.61 -16.03
N LEU A 43 -8.01 -11.85 -16.95
CA LEU A 43 -8.11 -10.39 -16.95
C LEU A 43 -9.33 -9.96 -17.77
N SER A 44 -10.08 -8.98 -17.26
CA SER A 44 -11.17 -8.33 -18.02
C SER A 44 -10.66 -7.30 -19.05
N GLY A 45 -9.35 -7.05 -19.06
CA GLY A 45 -8.67 -6.04 -19.86
C GLY A 45 -7.40 -5.54 -19.17
N GLY A 46 -6.52 -4.88 -19.93
CA GLY A 46 -5.26 -4.32 -19.46
C GLY A 46 -4.18 -5.36 -19.14
N SER A 47 -3.28 -4.99 -18.22
CA SER A 47 -2.12 -5.82 -17.83
C SER A 47 -2.16 -6.23 -16.35
N LEU A 48 -1.40 -7.27 -16.02
CA LEU A 48 -1.09 -7.65 -14.65
C LEU A 48 0.36 -8.11 -14.56
N VAL A 49 1.11 -7.50 -13.64
CA VAL A 49 2.44 -7.92 -13.23
C VAL A 49 2.33 -8.62 -11.89
N LEU A 50 2.89 -9.82 -11.81
CA LEU A 50 3.05 -10.59 -10.59
C LEU A 50 4.53 -10.62 -10.23
N SER A 51 4.86 -10.32 -8.98
CA SER A 51 6.23 -10.38 -8.48
C SER A 51 6.25 -10.93 -7.06
N ASN A 52 7.26 -11.72 -6.71
CA ASN A 52 7.53 -12.12 -5.34
C ASN A 52 9.03 -12.05 -5.09
N PHE A 53 9.44 -11.34 -4.05
CA PHE A 53 10.86 -11.14 -3.77
C PHE A 53 11.43 -12.26 -2.90
N SER A 54 12.71 -12.55 -3.12
CA SER A 54 13.52 -13.37 -2.21
C SER A 54 13.66 -12.71 -0.84
N PRO A 55 13.95 -13.49 0.23
CA PRO A 55 14.13 -12.95 1.56
C PRO A 55 15.14 -11.80 1.65
N SER A 56 14.83 -10.82 2.47
CA SER A 56 15.66 -9.65 2.75
C SER A 56 15.71 -9.36 4.25
N PRO A 57 16.59 -8.48 4.73
CA PRO A 57 16.47 -7.94 6.08
C PRO A 57 15.07 -7.35 6.30
N TYR A 58 14.53 -7.55 7.51
CA TYR A 58 13.23 -7.00 7.86
C TYR A 58 13.35 -5.50 8.15
N LEU A 59 12.60 -4.71 7.39
CA LEU A 59 12.44 -3.28 7.62
C LEU A 59 11.02 -2.89 7.24
N SER A 60 10.28 -2.24 8.15
CA SER A 60 8.87 -1.91 7.93
C SER A 60 8.71 -0.93 6.76
N THR A 61 7.69 -1.13 5.92
CA THR A 61 7.30 -0.18 4.84
C THR A 61 6.76 1.16 5.36
N LEU A 62 6.52 1.28 6.67
CA LEU A 62 6.25 2.56 7.33
C LEU A 62 7.54 3.30 7.74
N ASN A 63 8.71 2.67 7.61
CA ASN A 63 10.00 3.31 7.83
C ASN A 63 10.56 3.80 6.49
N PRO A 64 10.85 5.11 6.32
CA PRO A 64 11.38 5.63 5.05
C PRO A 64 12.70 4.98 4.61
N LEU A 65 13.51 4.48 5.54
CA LEU A 65 14.75 3.76 5.22
C LEU A 65 14.50 2.48 4.43
N TYR A 66 13.30 1.90 4.49
CA TYR A 66 12.92 0.78 3.64
C TYR A 66 13.10 1.11 2.17
N TYR A 67 12.63 2.27 1.74
CA TYR A 67 12.69 2.71 0.35
C TYR A 67 14.11 3.08 -0.11
N MET A 68 15.05 3.29 0.82
CA MET A 68 16.47 3.46 0.55
C MET A 68 17.24 2.12 0.49
N SER A 69 16.61 1.01 0.88
CA SER A 69 17.21 -0.32 0.84
C SER A 69 17.15 -0.92 -0.56
N LEU A 70 17.95 -1.98 -0.81
CA LEU A 70 17.88 -2.71 -2.07
C LEU A 70 16.48 -3.29 -2.36
N ALA A 71 15.76 -3.76 -1.33
CA ALA A 71 14.42 -4.31 -1.50
C ALA A 71 13.40 -3.20 -1.83
N GLY A 72 13.46 -2.07 -1.11
CA GLY A 72 12.60 -0.93 -1.37
C GLY A 72 12.87 -0.28 -2.73
N GLY A 73 14.13 -0.13 -3.13
CA GLY A 73 14.51 0.36 -4.45
C GLY A 73 13.94 -0.51 -5.57
N LYS A 74 14.05 -1.84 -5.47
CA LYS A 74 13.43 -2.78 -6.40
C LYS A 74 11.91 -2.62 -6.47
N LEU A 75 11.24 -2.43 -5.33
CA LEU A 75 9.80 -2.19 -5.30
C LEU A 75 9.44 -0.89 -6.03
N LEU A 76 10.16 0.21 -5.74
CA LEU A 76 9.93 1.50 -6.39
C LEU A 76 10.20 1.44 -7.90
N ASP A 77 11.19 0.67 -8.34
CA ASP A 77 11.45 0.45 -9.76
C ASP A 77 10.28 -0.24 -10.46
N LEU A 78 9.65 -1.24 -9.84
CA LEU A 78 8.43 -1.86 -10.38
C LEU A 78 7.27 -0.86 -10.44
N ILE A 79 7.03 -0.11 -9.36
CA ILE A 79 5.94 0.88 -9.31
C ILE A 79 6.14 1.95 -10.40
N ARG A 80 7.37 2.48 -10.56
CA ARG A 80 7.67 3.49 -11.60
C ARG A 80 7.61 2.92 -13.00
N LYS A 81 8.10 1.70 -13.22
CA LYS A 81 8.08 1.05 -14.54
C LYS A 81 6.67 0.77 -15.05
N TYR A 82 5.78 0.30 -14.17
CA TYR A 82 4.44 -0.16 -14.57
C TYR A 82 3.32 0.83 -14.29
N GLN A 83 3.57 1.86 -13.46
CA GLN A 83 2.59 2.88 -13.07
C GLN A 83 1.19 2.30 -12.78
N PRO A 84 1.09 1.35 -11.81
CA PRO A 84 -0.14 0.59 -11.61
C PRO A 84 -1.25 1.43 -10.99
N GLN A 85 -2.44 1.41 -11.60
CA GLN A 85 -3.66 1.98 -11.02
C GLN A 85 -4.27 1.06 -9.95
N ILE A 86 -3.95 -0.24 -10.03
CA ILE A 86 -4.35 -1.25 -9.06
C ILE A 86 -3.08 -1.93 -8.55
N TYR A 87 -2.79 -1.76 -7.27
CA TYR A 87 -1.58 -2.29 -6.65
C TYR A 87 -1.94 -3.09 -5.40
N LEU A 88 -1.49 -4.34 -5.35
CA LEU A 88 -1.63 -5.20 -4.18
C LEU A 88 -0.25 -5.55 -3.64
N GLU A 89 -0.01 -5.13 -2.40
CA GLU A 89 1.18 -5.42 -1.62
C GLU A 89 0.88 -6.56 -0.64
N LEU A 90 1.36 -7.76 -0.94
CA LEU A 90 1.14 -8.93 -0.12
C LEU A 90 2.22 -9.04 0.95
N HIS A 91 1.76 -9.30 2.17
CA HIS A 91 2.56 -9.50 3.36
C HIS A 91 2.14 -10.77 4.07
N CYS A 92 2.97 -11.22 5.01
CA CYS A 92 2.51 -12.18 6.01
C CYS A 92 2.75 -11.73 7.44
N TYR A 93 1.86 -12.13 8.33
CA TYR A 93 1.98 -11.86 9.76
C TYR A 93 1.90 -13.13 10.60
N HIS A 94 2.63 -13.16 11.70
CA HIS A 94 2.46 -14.19 12.72
C HIS A 94 1.21 -13.88 13.58
N PRO A 95 0.40 -14.88 13.97
CA PRO A 95 -0.86 -14.65 14.69
C PRO A 95 -0.76 -13.77 15.94
N ASP A 96 0.37 -13.80 16.66
CA ASP A 96 0.65 -12.95 17.82
C ASP A 96 0.74 -11.45 17.46
N LYS A 97 0.96 -11.11 16.19
CA LYS A 97 0.97 -9.73 15.67
C LYS A 97 -0.40 -9.24 15.20
N LYS A 98 -1.43 -10.10 15.12
CA LYS A 98 -2.75 -9.72 14.60
C LYS A 98 -3.34 -8.49 15.31
N LEU A 99 -3.28 -8.46 16.64
CA LEU A 99 -3.79 -7.34 17.43
C LEU A 99 -3.07 -6.02 17.16
N LYS A 100 -1.78 -6.06 16.81
CA LYS A 100 -1.01 -4.87 16.42
C LYS A 100 -1.46 -4.32 15.06
N LEU A 101 -1.93 -5.19 14.17
CA LEU A 101 -2.39 -4.83 12.83
C LEU A 101 -3.83 -4.33 12.82
N THR A 102 -4.70 -4.87 13.67
CA THR A 102 -6.13 -4.52 13.72
C THR A 102 -6.49 -3.56 14.87
N GLY A 103 -5.58 -3.32 15.81
CA GLY A 103 -5.81 -2.52 17.01
C GLY A 103 -6.19 -1.06 16.73
N LYS A 104 -7.22 -0.55 17.39
CA LYS A 104 -7.77 0.81 17.17
C LYS A 104 -6.77 1.95 17.40
N ASN A 105 -5.75 1.72 18.22
CA ASN A 105 -4.67 2.67 18.50
C ASN A 105 -3.60 2.71 17.40
N ARG A 106 -3.69 1.89 16.35
CA ARG A 106 -2.70 1.83 15.26
C ARG A 106 -2.51 3.19 14.59
N LYS A 107 -3.59 3.96 14.43
CA LYS A 107 -3.52 5.33 13.88
C LYS A 107 -2.71 6.26 14.77
N GLU A 108 -2.92 6.20 16.08
CA GLU A 108 -2.20 7.04 17.04
C GLU A 108 -0.72 6.69 17.09
N LEU A 109 -0.42 5.39 17.10
CA LEU A 109 0.95 4.89 17.24
C LEU A 109 1.77 4.97 15.95
N PHE A 110 1.15 4.72 14.80
CA PHE A 110 1.85 4.52 13.53
C PHE A 110 1.36 5.45 12.41
N GLY A 111 0.42 6.35 12.68
CA GLY A 111 -0.12 7.28 11.68
C GLY A 111 -1.02 6.64 10.62
N VAL A 112 -1.29 5.34 10.73
CA VAL A 112 -2.07 4.56 9.74
C VAL A 112 -3.23 3.82 10.41
N PRO A 113 -4.40 3.73 9.76
CA PRO A 113 -5.57 3.08 10.35
C PRO A 113 -5.35 1.58 10.57
N SER A 114 -6.21 0.95 11.38
CA SER A 114 -6.26 -0.51 11.52
C SER A 114 -6.44 -1.20 10.17
N LEU A 115 -5.88 -2.40 10.04
CA LEU A 115 -6.29 -3.30 8.97
C LEU A 115 -7.65 -3.91 9.30
N VAL A 116 -8.40 -4.21 8.25
CA VAL A 116 -9.74 -4.76 8.33
C VAL A 116 -9.67 -6.24 7.97
N GLU A 117 -10.20 -7.11 8.82
CA GLU A 117 -10.27 -8.54 8.51
C GLU A 117 -11.38 -8.82 7.51
N LEU A 118 -11.02 -9.49 6.41
CA LEU A 118 -11.97 -10.04 5.45
C LEU A 118 -12.58 -11.31 6.07
N GLU A 119 -11.86 -12.42 5.97
CA GLU A 119 -12.20 -13.76 6.48
C GLU A 119 -10.91 -14.56 6.69
N ASN A 120 -10.96 -15.61 7.52
CA ASN A 120 -9.86 -16.57 7.70
C ASN A 120 -8.50 -15.92 8.02
N GLY A 121 -8.49 -14.83 8.79
CA GLY A 121 -7.26 -14.09 9.12
C GLY A 121 -6.69 -13.24 7.99
N VAL A 122 -7.27 -13.21 6.80
CA VAL A 122 -6.80 -12.32 5.74
C VAL A 122 -7.23 -10.89 6.05
N LEU A 123 -6.26 -9.98 6.15
CA LEU A 123 -6.49 -8.56 6.45
C LEU A 123 -6.23 -7.70 5.21
N ILE A 124 -6.98 -6.62 5.08
CA ILE A 124 -6.86 -5.65 4.01
C ILE A 124 -6.72 -4.22 4.57
N GLY A 125 -5.95 -3.39 3.90
CA GLY A 125 -5.82 -1.98 4.21
C GLY A 125 -5.10 -1.21 3.12
N SER A 126 -5.00 0.11 3.25
CA SER A 126 -4.20 0.90 2.30
C SER A 126 -2.71 0.65 2.49
N THR A 127 -1.95 0.68 1.38
CA THR A 127 -0.48 0.77 1.40
C THR A 127 -0.01 1.99 2.17
N SER A 128 1.25 1.93 2.65
CA SER A 128 1.97 3.01 3.34
C SER A 128 1.71 4.38 2.69
N PRO A 129 1.35 5.41 3.49
CA PRO A 129 1.13 6.76 2.96
C PRO A 129 2.38 7.34 2.30
N LEU A 130 3.56 6.81 2.66
CA LEU A 130 4.86 7.19 2.13
C LEU A 130 5.00 6.98 0.62
N ILE A 131 4.40 5.92 0.07
CA ILE A 131 4.39 5.67 -1.39
C ILE A 131 3.03 5.94 -2.00
N ARG A 132 1.94 5.75 -1.26
CA ARG A 132 0.58 6.06 -1.73
C ARG A 132 0.47 7.51 -2.18
N SER A 133 1.04 8.45 -1.43
CA SER A 133 0.95 9.88 -1.76
C SER A 133 1.89 10.31 -2.88
N VAL A 134 2.94 9.54 -3.14
CA VAL A 134 4.02 9.88 -4.08
C VAL A 134 3.78 9.31 -5.47
N PHE A 135 3.37 8.04 -5.57
CA PHE A 135 3.35 7.30 -6.84
C PHE A 135 1.96 6.94 -7.36
N PHE A 136 0.91 7.23 -6.60
CA PHE A 136 -0.46 6.85 -6.94
C PHE A 136 -1.38 8.05 -6.95
N ASP A 137 -2.32 8.06 -7.88
CA ASP A 137 -3.38 9.05 -7.91
C ASP A 137 -4.37 8.82 -6.75
N LEU A 138 -5.11 9.87 -6.39
CA LEU A 138 -6.03 9.83 -5.26
C LEU A 138 -7.00 8.64 -5.32
N TYR A 139 -7.51 8.36 -6.52
CA TYR A 139 -8.52 7.33 -6.77
C TYR A 139 -7.96 5.99 -7.25
N ASP A 140 -6.65 5.81 -7.25
CA ASP A 140 -6.05 4.50 -7.47
C ASP A 140 -6.32 3.55 -6.29
N PHE A 141 -6.03 2.27 -6.53
CA PHE A 141 -6.20 1.18 -5.57
C PHE A 141 -4.85 0.61 -5.09
N PRO A 142 -4.02 1.35 -4.33
CA PRO A 142 -2.86 0.76 -3.65
C PRO A 142 -3.26 0.23 -2.26
N PHE A 143 -3.34 -1.08 -2.16
CA PHE A 143 -3.76 -1.81 -0.96
C PHE A 143 -2.73 -2.85 -0.56
N ILE A 144 -2.68 -3.13 0.73
CA ILE A 144 -2.01 -4.31 1.27
C ILE A 144 -3.00 -5.45 1.48
N LEU A 145 -2.49 -6.67 1.35
CA LEU A 145 -3.18 -7.90 1.71
C LEU A 145 -2.26 -8.71 2.63
N GLU A 146 -2.64 -8.80 3.90
CA GLU A 146 -1.88 -9.44 4.96
C GLU A 146 -2.48 -10.81 5.24
N ILE A 147 -1.71 -11.87 5.01
CA ILE A 147 -2.13 -13.25 5.27
C ILE A 147 -1.38 -13.81 6.48
N PRO A 148 -1.92 -14.81 7.20
CA PRO A 148 -1.13 -15.53 8.18
C PRO A 148 0.13 -16.14 7.52
N CYS A 149 1.30 -16.00 8.14
CA CYS A 149 2.49 -16.73 7.67
C CYS A 149 2.23 -18.25 7.75
N GLN A 150 2.69 -18.99 6.74
CA GLN A 150 2.24 -20.38 6.49
C GLN A 150 0.70 -20.45 6.40
N PRO A 151 0.11 -19.75 5.41
CA PRO A 151 -1.33 -19.59 5.32
C PRO A 151 -2.04 -20.94 5.11
N SER A 152 -3.21 -21.10 5.72
CA SER A 152 -4.09 -22.26 5.46
C SER A 152 -4.67 -22.19 4.04
N PRO A 153 -5.17 -23.32 3.48
CA PRO A 153 -5.88 -23.31 2.21
C PRO A 153 -7.05 -22.30 2.16
N GLU A 154 -7.78 -22.14 3.27
CA GLU A 154 -8.90 -21.20 3.37
C GLU A 154 -8.43 -19.75 3.36
N SER A 155 -7.28 -19.46 3.98
CA SER A 155 -6.65 -18.13 3.93
C SER A 155 -6.19 -17.80 2.51
N LEU A 156 -5.58 -18.78 1.82
CA LEU A 156 -5.14 -18.63 0.42
C LEU A 156 -6.33 -18.42 -0.52
N GLU A 157 -7.45 -19.10 -0.30
CA GLU A 157 -8.65 -18.91 -1.14
C GLU A 157 -9.24 -17.51 -0.96
N VAL A 158 -9.28 -16.97 0.26
CA VAL A 158 -9.71 -15.58 0.50
C VAL A 158 -8.75 -14.60 -0.21
N ALA A 159 -7.44 -14.82 -0.12
CA ALA A 159 -6.47 -13.98 -0.80
C ALA A 159 -6.63 -14.04 -2.33
N LYS A 160 -6.81 -15.24 -2.88
CA LYS A 160 -7.06 -15.48 -4.30
C LYS A 160 -8.33 -14.79 -4.79
N LYS A 161 -9.43 -14.89 -4.03
CA LYS A 161 -10.70 -14.21 -4.34
C LYS A 161 -10.52 -12.70 -4.42
N MET A 162 -9.74 -12.10 -3.52
CA MET A 162 -9.41 -10.67 -3.56
C MET A 162 -8.57 -10.33 -4.80
N MET A 163 -7.50 -11.09 -5.08
CA MET A 163 -6.69 -10.90 -6.29
C MET A 163 -7.51 -11.06 -7.57
N GLU A 164 -8.47 -11.99 -7.60
CA GLU A 164 -9.40 -12.19 -8.70
C GLU A 164 -10.29 -10.96 -8.90
N ILE A 165 -10.91 -10.43 -7.84
CA ILE A 165 -11.71 -9.20 -7.89
C ILE A 165 -10.88 -8.04 -8.46
N ALA A 166 -9.63 -7.86 -8.00
CA ALA A 166 -8.74 -6.80 -8.48
C ALA A 166 -8.34 -7.02 -9.95
N SER A 167 -8.03 -8.26 -10.35
CA SER A 167 -7.61 -8.61 -11.72
C SER A 167 -8.73 -8.42 -12.76
N LYS A 168 -10.00 -8.57 -12.34
CA LYS A 168 -11.20 -8.45 -13.20
C LYS A 168 -11.87 -7.08 -13.13
N SER A 169 -11.23 -6.09 -12.50
CA SER A 169 -11.80 -4.75 -12.31
C SER A 169 -10.96 -3.70 -13.02
N ASN A 170 -11.62 -2.65 -13.49
CA ASN A 170 -10.98 -1.59 -14.29
C ASN A 170 -10.50 -0.41 -13.44
N ASN A 171 -11.00 -0.27 -12.21
CA ASN A 171 -10.66 0.84 -11.32
C ASN A 171 -11.07 0.52 -9.87
N ARG A 172 -10.67 1.41 -8.95
CA ARG A 172 -11.05 1.37 -7.53
C ARG A 172 -12.55 1.21 -7.30
N SER A 173 -13.40 1.96 -8.01
CA SER A 173 -14.85 1.93 -7.79
C SER A 173 -15.42 0.54 -8.01
N GLN A 174 -15.04 -0.11 -9.12
CA GLN A 174 -15.48 -1.48 -9.43
C GLN A 174 -14.97 -2.51 -8.41
N ILE A 175 -13.73 -2.36 -7.93
CA ILE A 175 -13.18 -3.24 -6.87
C ILE A 175 -14.01 -3.08 -5.60
N MET A 176 -14.25 -1.84 -5.16
CA MET A 176 -15.01 -1.56 -3.94
C MET A 176 -16.46 -2.01 -4.05
N GLU A 177 -17.10 -1.88 -5.22
CA GLU A 177 -18.45 -2.37 -5.49
C GLU A 177 -18.52 -3.90 -5.34
N LYS A 178 -17.63 -4.64 -6.02
CA LYS A 178 -17.58 -6.12 -5.92
C LYS A 178 -17.24 -6.57 -4.50
N LEU A 179 -16.32 -5.90 -3.82
CA LEU A 179 -16.02 -6.19 -2.42
C LEU A 179 -17.24 -5.91 -1.53
N SER A 180 -18.05 -4.89 -1.80
CA SER A 180 -19.21 -4.55 -0.97
C SER A 180 -20.32 -5.60 -1.01
N GLN A 181 -20.40 -6.36 -2.11
CA GLN A 181 -21.35 -7.46 -2.26
C GLN A 181 -21.00 -8.65 -1.34
N VAL A 182 -19.73 -8.77 -0.95
CA VAL A 182 -19.22 -9.87 -0.12
C VAL A 182 -18.93 -9.41 1.33
N TYR A 183 -18.34 -8.22 1.46
CA TYR A 183 -17.80 -7.66 2.70
C TYR A 183 -18.32 -6.22 2.94
N PRO A 184 -19.64 -6.01 3.07
CA PRO A 184 -20.23 -4.67 3.12
C PRO A 184 -19.74 -3.84 4.30
N LEU A 185 -19.55 -4.46 5.48
CA LEU A 185 -19.07 -3.77 6.68
C LEU A 185 -17.60 -3.34 6.53
N GLN A 186 -16.77 -4.22 5.97
CA GLN A 186 -15.35 -3.95 5.73
C GLN A 186 -15.19 -2.82 4.71
N VAL A 187 -15.96 -2.83 3.62
CA VAL A 187 -15.95 -1.75 2.63
C VAL A 187 -16.37 -0.42 3.23
N LYS A 188 -17.36 -0.40 4.12
CA LYS A 188 -17.74 0.82 4.84
C LYS A 188 -16.56 1.39 5.65
N ILE A 189 -15.88 0.54 6.42
CA ILE A 189 -14.71 0.94 7.23
C ILE A 189 -13.56 1.47 6.32
N LEU A 190 -13.23 0.75 5.24
CA LEU A 190 -12.20 1.16 4.29
C LEU A 190 -12.56 2.48 3.59
N SER A 191 -13.84 2.72 3.34
CA SER A 191 -14.34 3.99 2.76
C SER A 191 -14.19 5.15 3.73
N ASP A 192 -14.46 4.93 5.02
CA ASP A 192 -14.25 5.94 6.06
C ASP A 192 -12.76 6.29 6.20
N TYR A 193 -11.86 5.29 6.16
CA TYR A 193 -10.41 5.51 6.14
C TYR A 193 -9.96 6.30 4.91
N PHE A 194 -10.51 5.98 3.73
CA PHE A 194 -10.20 6.71 2.51
C PHE A 194 -10.70 8.16 2.56
N LYS A 195 -11.89 8.39 3.11
CA LYS A 195 -12.42 9.74 3.32
C LYS A 195 -11.45 10.54 4.19
N GLU A 196 -11.02 9.99 5.33
CA GLU A 196 -10.07 10.67 6.20
C GLU A 196 -8.73 10.99 5.49
N TYR A 197 -8.18 10.03 4.74
CA TYR A 197 -6.95 10.22 3.97
C TYR A 197 -7.10 11.31 2.90
N SER A 198 -8.20 11.26 2.13
CA SER A 198 -8.47 12.18 1.03
C SER A 198 -8.81 13.60 1.48
N THR A 199 -9.34 13.78 2.70
CA THR A 199 -9.63 15.11 3.26
C THR A 199 -8.48 15.73 4.03
N ASN A 200 -7.53 14.92 4.53
CA ASN A 200 -6.46 15.41 5.41
C ASN A 200 -5.06 15.16 4.84
N PHE A 201 -4.62 13.90 4.81
CA PHE A 201 -3.22 13.58 4.50
C PHE A 201 -2.85 13.93 3.06
N TYR A 202 -3.68 13.51 2.10
CA TYR A 202 -3.41 13.75 0.68
C TYR A 202 -3.35 15.24 0.31
N PRO A 203 -4.34 16.09 0.65
CA PRO A 203 -4.26 17.51 0.35
C PRO A 203 -3.13 18.21 1.12
N ALA A 204 -2.82 17.80 2.36
CA ALA A 204 -1.66 18.33 3.08
C ALA A 204 -0.33 18.03 2.36
N PHE A 205 -0.17 16.80 1.86
CA PHE A 205 1.01 16.43 1.07
C PHE A 205 1.11 17.25 -0.22
N PHE A 206 0.00 17.45 -0.93
CA PHE A 206 -0.01 18.23 -2.17
C PHE A 206 0.29 19.71 -1.92
N GLU A 207 -0.25 20.28 -0.85
CA GLU A 207 0.05 21.66 -0.44
C GLU A 207 1.52 21.83 -0.04
N LEU A 208 2.09 20.85 0.68
CA LEU A 208 3.51 20.81 0.99
C LEU A 208 4.36 20.85 -0.29
N LYS A 209 4.06 19.98 -1.27
CA LYS A 209 4.78 19.96 -2.56
C LYS A 209 4.81 21.33 -3.24
N LYS A 210 3.69 22.05 -3.25
CA LYS A 210 3.62 23.40 -3.82
C LYS A 210 4.47 24.40 -3.05
N LYS A 211 4.36 24.41 -1.71
CA LYS A 211 5.05 25.40 -0.88
C LYS A 211 6.57 25.22 -0.87
N VAL A 212 7.06 23.99 -0.97
CA VAL A 212 8.51 23.76 -1.03
C VAL A 212 9.11 24.37 -2.31
N GLN A 213 8.39 24.41 -3.42
CA GLN A 213 8.87 25.08 -4.65
C GLN A 213 9.03 26.61 -4.49
N LEU A 214 8.39 27.19 -3.47
CA LEU A 214 8.40 28.63 -3.19
C LEU A 214 9.35 29.01 -2.05
N ARG A 215 10.02 28.04 -1.43
CA ARG A 215 10.93 28.25 -0.30
C ARG A 215 12.28 27.58 -0.54
N ASP A 216 13.34 28.31 -0.21
CA ASP A 216 14.67 27.74 -0.07
C ASP A 216 14.77 26.99 1.26
N LEU A 217 14.71 25.66 1.21
CA LEU A 217 14.89 24.80 2.38
C LEU A 217 16.37 24.45 2.52
N LYS A 218 17.04 24.99 3.55
CA LYS A 218 18.48 24.80 3.75
C LYS A 218 18.78 23.51 4.51
N ASN A 219 17.85 23.06 5.34
CA ASN A 219 18.05 21.90 6.19
C ASN A 219 16.72 21.21 6.54
N TYR A 220 16.81 20.09 7.26
CA TYR A 220 15.66 19.27 7.64
C TYR A 220 14.69 19.98 8.61
N ARG A 221 15.19 20.87 9.47
CA ARG A 221 14.35 21.66 10.39
C ARG A 221 13.44 22.63 9.63
N ASP A 222 13.96 23.26 8.57
CA ASP A 222 13.16 24.16 7.72
C ASP A 222 11.96 23.41 7.09
N LEU A 223 12.18 22.14 6.72
CA LEU A 223 11.12 21.26 6.21
C LEU A 223 10.10 20.94 7.30
N GLU A 224 10.52 20.58 8.52
CA GLU A 224 9.61 20.31 9.63
C GLU A 224 8.76 21.54 9.99
N GLU A 225 9.36 22.73 10.02
CA GLU A 225 8.63 23.99 10.26
C GLU A 225 7.59 24.25 9.17
N LEU A 226 7.95 24.02 7.91
CA LEU A 226 7.02 24.15 6.79
C LEU A 226 5.86 23.13 6.85
N VAL A 227 6.15 21.87 7.20
CA VAL A 227 5.10 20.84 7.35
C VAL A 227 4.10 21.25 8.42
N ASN A 228 4.57 21.72 9.59
CA ASN A 228 3.70 22.20 10.65
C ASN A 228 2.87 23.42 10.21
N GLU A 229 3.47 24.33 9.43
CA GLU A 229 2.74 25.46 8.84
C GLU A 229 1.63 24.98 7.89
N VAL A 230 1.92 24.04 6.99
CA VAL A 230 0.96 23.46 6.05
C VAL A 230 -0.21 22.83 6.80
N VAL A 231 0.07 22.02 7.82
CA VAL A 231 -0.94 21.32 8.60
C VAL A 231 -1.83 22.29 9.36
N SER A 232 -1.23 23.26 10.06
CA SER A 232 -1.97 24.25 10.86
C SER A 232 -2.79 25.22 10.01
N ARG A 233 -2.20 25.82 8.96
CA ARG A 233 -2.91 26.79 8.10
C ARG A 233 -3.96 26.13 7.21
N GLY A 234 -3.69 24.91 6.73
CA GLY A 234 -4.63 24.12 5.95
C GLY A 234 -5.79 23.54 6.78
N SER A 235 -5.75 23.68 8.12
CA SER A 235 -6.72 23.07 9.03
C SER A 235 -6.85 21.55 8.85
N PHE A 236 -5.75 20.87 8.51
CA PHE A 236 -5.73 19.42 8.30
C PHE A 236 -5.69 18.70 9.65
N ASN A 237 -6.59 17.74 9.85
CA ASN A 237 -6.67 16.95 11.08
C ASN A 237 -5.70 15.77 11.02
N LEU A 238 -4.42 16.02 11.34
CA LEU A 238 -3.35 15.01 11.36
C LEU A 238 -2.75 14.91 12.76
N ASN A 239 -2.55 13.68 13.23
CA ASN A 239 -1.86 13.44 14.49
C ASN A 239 -0.31 13.53 14.32
N PRO A 240 0.47 13.56 15.41
CA PRO A 240 1.92 13.70 15.33
C PRO A 240 2.61 12.63 14.46
N ALA A 241 2.11 11.40 14.46
CA ALA A 241 2.65 10.33 13.61
C ALA A 241 2.41 10.60 12.12
N GLN A 242 1.23 11.09 11.75
CA GLN A 242 0.90 11.49 10.38
C GLN A 242 1.69 12.72 9.92
N ILE A 243 1.90 13.70 10.80
CA ILE A 243 2.74 14.89 10.52
C ILE A 243 4.17 14.44 10.19
N LYS A 244 4.73 13.52 10.98
CA LYS A 244 6.04 12.92 10.69
C LYS A 244 6.06 12.19 9.34
N GLN A 245 4.99 11.46 9.02
CA GLN A 245 4.86 10.76 7.74
C GLN A 245 4.77 11.71 6.54
N LEU A 246 4.20 12.92 6.68
CA LEU A 246 4.22 13.92 5.61
C LEU A 246 5.65 14.32 5.27
N THR A 247 6.48 14.60 6.27
CA THR A 247 7.91 14.90 6.08
C THR A 247 8.61 13.74 5.36
N GLN A 248 8.37 12.51 5.80
CA GLN A 248 8.98 11.31 5.22
C GLN A 248 8.53 11.03 3.78
N ALA A 249 7.24 11.20 3.49
CA ALA A 249 6.69 11.07 2.14
C ALA A 249 7.30 12.13 1.22
N TYR A 250 7.51 13.35 1.71
CA TYR A 250 8.17 14.39 0.93
C TYR A 250 9.63 14.05 0.62
N LEU A 251 10.37 13.47 1.57
CA LEU A 251 11.74 13.02 1.30
C LEU A 251 11.79 11.92 0.24
N ILE A 252 10.85 10.97 0.26
CA ILE A 252 10.72 9.93 -0.77
C ILE A 252 10.37 10.55 -2.12
N PHE A 253 9.44 11.51 -2.16
CA PHE A 253 9.12 12.25 -3.37
C PHE A 253 10.33 13.00 -3.93
N ARG A 254 11.13 13.64 -3.08
CA ARG A 254 12.33 14.37 -3.52
C ARG A 254 13.38 13.45 -4.16
N GLU A 255 13.52 12.23 -3.63
CA GLU A 255 14.52 11.28 -4.08
C GLU A 255 14.06 10.47 -5.31
N HIS A 256 12.76 10.19 -5.43
CA HIS A 256 12.25 9.20 -6.37
C HIS A 256 11.05 9.62 -7.23
N GLY A 257 10.41 10.75 -6.91
CA GLY A 257 9.18 11.22 -7.55
C GLY A 257 9.39 12.22 -8.67
#